data_AF-A0A5C6B3L7-F1
#
_entry.id   AF-A0A5C6B3L7-F1
#
_cell.length_a   1.000
_cell.length_b   1.000
_cell.length_c   1.000
_cell.angle_alpha   90.00
_cell.angle_beta   90.00
_cell.angle_gamma   90.00
#
_symmetry.space_group_name_H-M   'P 1'
#
loop_
_entity.id
_entity.type
_entity.pdbx_description
1 polymer ?
#
loop_
_entity_poly.entity_id
_entity_poly.type
_entity_poly.pdbx_seq_one_letter_code
_entity_poly.pdbx_strand_id
1 'polypeptide(L)'
;MKNNPQIGIWWDNGKQIVVFPHSPGKADLATGLCDSDDAHNDIWPDAAMQFGLTEFAEYFSVPRGRVLWAPSKRISIIYHGNATAADRLDEIAKVFHLGQWESRTDIHYMMGSSVDDLFDD
;
A
#
# COMPACT_ATOMS: atom_id res chain seq x y z
N MET A 1 5.03 16.85 19.15
CA MET A 1 5.89 15.67 18.91
C MET A 1 5.88 15.42 17.41
N LYS A 2 7.02 15.16 16.76
CA LYS A 2 6.99 14.72 15.35
C LYS A 2 6.62 13.24 15.38
N ASN A 3 5.44 12.89 14.89
CA ASN A 3 5.08 11.49 14.68
C ASN A 3 6.03 10.92 13.62
N ASN A 4 6.59 9.75 13.88
CA ASN A 4 7.33 9.02 12.85
C ASN A 4 6.34 8.59 11.75
N PRO A 5 6.76 8.60 10.48
CA PRO A 5 5.91 8.11 9.40
C PRO A 5 5.54 6.65 9.67
N GLN A 6 4.33 6.25 9.34
CA GLN A 6 3.91 4.86 9.44
C GLN A 6 4.16 4.13 8.12
N ILE A 7 4.34 2.82 8.21
CA ILE A 7 4.46 1.89 7.07
C ILE A 7 3.32 0.89 7.13
N GLY A 8 3.10 0.10 6.08
CA GLY A 8 2.10 -0.96 6.09
C GLY A 8 1.33 -1.08 4.80
N ILE A 9 0.26 -1.86 4.84
CA ILE A 9 -0.57 -2.15 3.67
C ILE A 9 -1.89 -1.39 3.71
N TRP A 10 -2.45 -1.17 2.53
CA TRP A 10 -3.73 -0.47 2.38
C TRP A 10 -4.54 -1.00 1.20
N TRP A 11 -5.85 -0.76 1.28
CA TRP A 11 -6.82 -0.90 0.21
C TRP A 11 -7.69 0.34 0.10
N ASP A 12 -8.17 0.63 -1.10
CA ASP A 12 -9.05 1.75 -1.39
C ASP A 12 -10.12 1.36 -2.42
N ASN A 13 -11.39 1.49 -2.04
CA ASN A 13 -12.53 1.22 -2.93
C ASN A 13 -13.12 2.50 -3.58
N GLY A 14 -12.41 3.62 -3.48
CA GLY A 14 -12.84 4.94 -3.97
C GLY A 14 -13.80 5.69 -3.04
N LYS A 15 -14.29 5.04 -1.98
CA LYS A 15 -15.13 5.65 -0.93
C LYS A 15 -14.46 5.63 0.43
N GLN A 16 -13.68 4.59 0.70
CA GLN A 16 -13.04 4.32 1.98
C GLN A 16 -11.64 3.77 1.73
N ILE A 17 -10.70 4.22 2.55
CA ILE A 17 -9.36 3.66 2.65
C ILE A 17 -9.31 2.82 3.91
N VAL A 18 -8.92 1.56 3.77
CA VAL A 18 -8.63 0.67 4.90
C VAL A 18 -7.13 0.49 4.97
N VAL A 19 -6.56 0.68 6.16
CA VAL A 19 -5.11 0.67 6.39
C VAL A 19 -4.74 -0.22 7.57
N PHE A 20 -3.55 -0.80 7.50
CA PHE A 20 -2.94 -1.57 8.59
C PHE A 20 -1.56 -1.00 8.88
N PRO A 21 -1.49 0.10 9.68
CA PRO A 21 -0.27 0.85 9.85
C PRO A 21 0.60 0.31 11.00
N HIS A 22 1.91 0.29 10.77
CA HIS A 22 2.93 -0.09 11.72
C HIS A 22 3.92 1.04 11.96
N SER A 23 4.56 1.00 13.14
CA SER A 23 5.77 1.80 13.35
C SER A 23 6.92 1.22 12.51
N PRO A 24 7.74 2.05 11.84
CA PRO A 24 8.87 1.54 11.07
C PRO A 24 9.83 0.72 11.94
N GLY A 25 10.08 -0.52 11.52
CA GLY A 25 11.08 -1.39 12.12
C GLY A 25 12.50 -1.09 11.62
N LYS A 26 13.36 -2.10 11.69
CA LYS A 26 14.71 -2.01 11.13
C LYS A 26 14.65 -2.02 9.61
N ALA A 27 15.43 -1.16 8.96
CA ALA A 27 15.58 -1.20 7.52
C ALA A 27 16.26 -2.50 7.08
N ASP A 28 15.76 -3.09 6.00
CA ASP A 28 16.39 -4.22 5.32
C ASP A 28 17.78 -3.81 4.80
N LEU A 29 18.76 -4.71 4.89
CA LEU A 29 20.15 -4.41 4.56
C LEU A 29 20.40 -4.31 3.05
N ALA A 30 19.62 -5.02 2.24
CA ALA A 30 19.79 -5.03 0.79
C ALA A 30 19.15 -3.80 0.14
N THR A 31 17.97 -3.42 0.61
CA THR A 31 17.16 -2.34 0.01
C THR A 31 17.31 -1.01 0.76
N GLY A 32 17.67 -1.04 2.04
CA GLY A 32 17.70 0.13 2.91
C GLY A 32 16.31 0.67 3.27
N LEU A 33 15.24 -0.11 3.05
CA LEU A 33 13.86 0.26 3.30
C LEU A 33 13.32 -0.45 4.55
N CYS A 34 12.51 0.26 5.33
CA CYS A 34 11.67 -0.31 6.37
C CYS A 34 10.33 -0.71 5.73
N ASP A 35 9.93 -1.95 5.93
CA ASP A 35 8.65 -2.52 5.49
C ASP A 35 7.99 -3.31 6.64
N SER A 36 6.68 -3.52 6.56
CA SER A 36 5.93 -4.42 7.43
C SER A 36 5.99 -5.84 6.90
N ASP A 37 6.03 -6.83 7.78
CA ASP A 37 6.02 -8.25 7.41
C ASP A 37 4.63 -8.75 6.93
N ASP A 38 3.61 -7.90 6.96
CA ASP A 38 2.24 -8.23 6.55
C ASP A 38 2.17 -8.61 5.06
N ALA A 39 1.39 -9.63 4.73
CA ALA A 39 1.03 -9.97 3.36
C ALA A 39 -0.42 -9.58 3.06
N HIS A 40 -0.70 -9.08 1.84
CA HIS A 40 -2.04 -8.62 1.46
C HIS A 40 -3.10 -9.73 1.57
N ASN A 41 -2.76 -10.97 1.22
CA ASN A 41 -3.68 -12.10 1.31
C ASN A 41 -4.03 -12.46 2.76
N ASP A 42 -3.08 -12.36 3.68
CA ASP A 42 -3.27 -12.73 5.08
C ASP A 42 -4.17 -11.73 5.81
N ILE A 43 -4.05 -10.45 5.45
CA ILE A 43 -4.81 -9.36 6.08
C ILE A 43 -6.14 -9.07 5.36
N TRP A 44 -6.33 -9.60 4.16
CA TRP A 44 -7.54 -9.33 3.37
C TRP A 44 -8.86 -9.62 4.09
N PRO A 45 -9.03 -10.72 4.87
CA PRO A 45 -10.30 -10.97 5.56
C PRO A 45 -10.74 -9.80 6.43
N ASP A 46 -9.81 -9.19 7.17
CA ASP A 46 -10.08 -8.03 8.02
C ASP A 46 -10.39 -6.77 7.20
N ALA A 47 -9.72 -6.59 6.07
CA ALA A 47 -9.97 -5.47 5.17
C ALA A 47 -11.33 -5.59 4.47
N ALA A 48 -11.67 -6.78 3.99
CA ALA A 48 -12.93 -7.10 3.34
C ALA A 48 -14.11 -6.82 4.27
N MET A 49 -14.02 -7.24 5.54
CA MET A 49 -15.06 -6.96 6.54
C MET A 49 -15.28 -5.45 6.74
N GLN A 50 -14.22 -4.64 6.75
CA GLN A 50 -14.34 -3.18 6.87
C GLN A 50 -14.99 -2.52 5.65
N PHE A 51 -14.94 -3.17 4.49
CA PHE A 51 -15.67 -2.74 3.29
C PHE A 51 -17.08 -3.33 3.19
N GLY A 52 -17.51 -4.17 4.13
CA GLY A 52 -18.77 -4.92 4.04
C GLY A 52 -18.75 -6.01 2.97
N LEU A 53 -17.56 -6.48 2.59
CA LEU A 53 -17.33 -7.61 1.69
C LEU A 53 -17.13 -8.90 2.49
N THR A 54 -17.17 -10.05 1.79
CA THR A 54 -16.80 -11.34 2.36
C THR A 54 -15.32 -11.63 2.11
N GLU A 55 -14.72 -12.50 2.92
CA GLU A 55 -13.34 -12.97 2.73
C GLU A 55 -13.13 -13.71 1.39
N PHE A 56 -14.21 -14.21 0.79
CA PHE A 56 -14.19 -14.87 -0.52
C PHE A 56 -14.07 -13.91 -1.70
N ALA A 57 -14.27 -12.61 -1.49
CA ALA A 57 -13.97 -11.62 -2.53
C ALA A 57 -12.46 -11.65 -2.82
N GLU A 58 -12.06 -11.44 -4.06
CA GLU A 58 -10.64 -11.46 -4.41
C GLU A 58 -9.95 -10.18 -3.92
N TYR A 59 -8.92 -10.29 -3.08
CA TYR A 59 -8.21 -9.13 -2.53
C TYR A 59 -7.57 -8.22 -3.59
N PHE A 60 -7.35 -8.76 -4.79
CA PHE A 60 -6.82 -8.04 -5.94
C PHE A 60 -7.89 -7.41 -6.83
N SER A 61 -9.18 -7.56 -6.49
CA SER A 61 -10.30 -6.86 -7.13
C SER A 61 -10.52 -5.44 -6.60
N VAL A 62 -9.78 -5.05 -5.56
CA VAL A 62 -9.77 -3.70 -4.98
C VAL A 62 -8.38 -3.08 -5.13
N PRO A 63 -8.27 -1.79 -5.53
CA PRO A 63 -7.00 -1.08 -5.53
C PRO A 63 -6.31 -1.18 -4.18
N ARG A 64 -5.03 -1.54 -4.23
CA ARG A 64 -4.23 -1.83 -3.04
C ARG A 64 -2.81 -1.38 -3.23
N GLY A 65 -2.07 -1.35 -2.13
CA GLY A 65 -0.67 -1.05 -2.17
C GLY A 65 -0.02 -1.14 -0.81
N ARG A 66 1.16 -0.53 -0.73
CA ARG A 66 2.02 -0.61 0.43
C ARG A 66 2.80 0.68 0.63
N VAL A 67 3.04 1.03 1.89
CA VAL A 67 3.83 2.18 2.28
C VAL A 67 5.12 1.70 2.94
N LEU A 68 6.26 2.10 2.40
CA LEU A 68 7.60 1.84 2.94
C LEU A 68 8.24 3.14 3.42
N TRP A 69 9.25 3.02 4.26
CA TRP A 69 10.04 4.16 4.72
C TRP A 69 11.54 3.98 4.41
N ALA A 70 12.16 4.99 3.81
CA ALA A 70 13.59 5.02 3.54
C ALA A 70 14.29 5.94 4.56
N PRO A 71 14.80 5.43 5.70
CA PRO A 71 15.33 6.26 6.79
C PRO A 71 16.55 7.09 6.38
N SER A 72 17.38 6.60 5.46
CA SER A 72 18.57 7.32 4.98
C SER A 72 18.23 8.59 4.21
N LYS A 73 17.13 8.56 3.45
CA LYS A 73 16.62 9.67 2.64
C LYS A 73 15.52 10.47 3.33
N ARG A 74 14.99 9.94 4.44
CA ARG A 74 13.83 10.48 5.14
C ARG A 74 12.61 10.70 4.23
N ILE A 75 12.36 9.73 3.33
CA ILE A 75 11.22 9.74 2.42
C ILE A 75 10.42 8.44 2.53
N SER A 76 9.09 8.56 2.51
CA SER A 76 8.19 7.41 2.40
C SER A 76 7.88 7.11 0.95
N ILE A 77 7.65 5.84 0.63
CA ILE A 77 7.34 5.41 -0.72
C ILE A 77 5.99 4.71 -0.68
N ILE A 78 5.01 5.21 -1.44
CA ILE A 78 3.73 4.54 -1.64
C ILE A 78 3.83 3.72 -2.92
N TYR A 79 3.88 2.39 -2.79
CA TYR A 79 3.70 1.48 -3.91
C TYR A 79 2.22 1.24 -4.17
N HIS A 80 1.82 1.33 -5.44
CA HIS A 80 0.41 1.20 -5.85
C HIS A 80 0.26 0.64 -7.27
N GLY A 81 -0.98 0.37 -7.67
CA GLY A 81 -1.33 -0.05 -9.03
C GLY A 81 -1.76 1.09 -9.95
N ASN A 82 -2.10 0.71 -11.18
CA ASN A 82 -2.68 1.60 -12.21
C ASN A 82 -4.07 2.15 -11.84
N ALA A 83 -4.79 1.50 -10.92
CA ALA A 83 -6.15 1.88 -10.53
C ALA A 83 -6.21 2.93 -9.39
N THR A 84 -5.06 3.44 -8.93
CA THR A 84 -5.01 4.42 -7.83
C THR A 84 -4.78 5.83 -8.38
N ALA A 85 -5.75 6.72 -8.17
CA ALA A 85 -5.66 8.12 -8.58
C ALA A 85 -4.77 8.95 -7.64
N ALA A 86 -4.25 10.07 -8.14
CA ALA A 86 -3.28 10.91 -7.43
C ALA A 86 -3.83 11.51 -6.13
N ASP A 87 -5.08 11.96 -6.14
CA ASP A 87 -5.79 12.48 -4.96
C ASP A 87 -5.96 11.41 -3.87
N ARG A 88 -6.16 10.15 -4.26
CA ARG A 88 -6.20 9.02 -3.33
C ARG A 88 -4.83 8.75 -2.69
N LEU A 89 -3.74 8.92 -3.44
CA LEU A 89 -2.37 8.83 -2.89
C LEU A 89 -2.12 9.91 -1.82
N ASP A 90 -2.60 11.13 -2.03
CA ASP A 90 -2.54 12.20 -1.02
C ASP A 90 -3.29 11.83 0.26
N GLU A 91 -4.45 11.15 0.13
CA GLU A 91 -5.20 10.67 1.29
C GLU A 91 -4.48 9.54 2.03
N ILE A 92 -3.92 8.56 1.31
CA ILE A 92 -3.09 7.50 1.88
C ILE A 92 -1.92 8.12 2.65
N ALA A 93 -1.24 9.11 2.06
CA ALA A 93 -0.14 9.81 2.72
C ALA A 93 -0.55 10.46 4.05
N LYS A 94 -1.74 11.07 4.12
CA LYS A 94 -2.27 11.65 5.36
C LYS A 94 -2.55 10.58 6.41
N VAL A 95 -3.19 9.48 6.02
CA VAL A 95 -3.57 8.38 6.93
C VAL A 95 -2.35 7.71 7.54
N PHE A 96 -1.26 7.53 6.77
CA PHE A 96 0.01 6.99 7.29
C PHE A 96 0.92 8.05 7.94
N HIS A 97 0.46 9.30 8.07
CA HIS A 97 1.25 10.41 8.62
C HIS A 97 2.58 10.65 7.90
N LEU A 98 2.57 10.57 6.57
CA LEU A 98 3.76 10.75 5.74
C LEU A 98 4.14 12.23 5.63
N GLY A 99 5.41 12.52 5.90
CA GLY A 99 5.97 13.86 5.73
C GLY A 99 6.39 14.11 4.28
N GLN A 100 7.62 13.73 3.94
CA GLN A 100 8.08 13.67 2.55
C GLN A 100 7.77 12.29 1.99
N TRP A 101 7.12 12.25 0.83
CA TRP A 101 6.80 10.98 0.17
C TRP A 101 6.82 11.11 -1.35
N GLU A 102 6.95 9.96 -2.00
CA GLU A 102 6.77 9.78 -3.43
C GLU A 102 5.92 8.52 -3.67
N SER A 103 5.34 8.40 -4.85
CA SER A 103 4.63 7.18 -5.26
C SER A 103 5.37 6.46 -6.38
N ARG A 104 5.18 5.14 -6.43
CA ARG A 104 5.73 4.26 -7.46
C ARG A 104 4.70 3.21 -7.82
N THR A 105 4.57 2.93 -9.11
CA THR A 105 3.77 1.78 -9.56
C THR A 105 4.54 0.48 -9.38
N ASP A 106 3.84 -0.57 -8.96
CA ASP A 106 4.38 -1.93 -8.86
C ASP A 106 3.45 -2.89 -9.62
N ILE A 107 4.02 -3.78 -10.44
CA ILE A 107 3.28 -4.79 -11.19
C ILE A 107 2.44 -5.69 -10.28
N HIS A 108 2.89 -5.93 -9.05
CA HIS A 108 2.17 -6.74 -8.06
C HIS A 108 0.86 -6.10 -7.59
N TYR A 109 0.65 -4.81 -7.87
CA TYR A 109 -0.55 -4.05 -7.51
C TYR A 109 -1.39 -3.64 -8.72
N MET A 110 -0.96 -3.96 -9.94
CA MET A 110 -1.74 -3.68 -11.13
C MET A 110 -3.06 -4.47 -11.13
N MET A 111 -4.06 -3.87 -11.76
CA MET A 111 -5.41 -4.40 -11.86
C MET A 111 -5.90 -4.39 -13.31
N GLY A 112 -6.87 -5.26 -13.59
CA GLY A 112 -7.48 -5.42 -14.91
C GLY A 112 -6.56 -6.11 -15.92
N SER A 113 -6.99 -6.14 -17.18
CA SER A 113 -6.28 -6.79 -18.29
C SER A 113 -4.88 -6.23 -18.58
N SER A 114 -4.52 -5.09 -17.99
CA SER A 114 -3.16 -4.55 -18.00
C SER A 114 -2.11 -5.47 -17.33
N VAL A 115 -2.55 -6.50 -16.62
CA VAL A 115 -1.69 -7.60 -16.15
C VAL A 115 -1.48 -8.65 -17.24
N ASP A 116 -2.50 -8.93 -18.06
CA ASP A 116 -2.44 -9.93 -19.13
C ASP A 116 -1.46 -9.50 -20.24
N ASP A 117 -1.42 -8.20 -20.56
CA ASP A 117 -0.47 -7.62 -21.54
C ASP A 117 1.02 -7.73 -21.10
N LEU A 118 1.31 -8.07 -19.84
CA LEU A 118 2.68 -8.27 -19.34
C LEU A 118 3.15 -9.73 -19.44
N PHE A 119 2.27 -10.66 -19.79
CA PHE A 119 2.57 -12.11 -19.90
C PHE A 119 2.34 -12.69 -21.31
N ASP A 120 1.82 -11.90 -22.25
CA ASP A 120 1.79 -12.25 -23.68
C ASP A 120 3.12 -11.84 -24.35
N ASP A 121 4.08 -12.76 -24.34
CA ASP A 121 5.35 -12.72 -25.11
C ASP A 121 5.41 -13.90 -26.10
#